data_AF-A0A849KKS7-F1
#
_entry.id   AF-A0A849KKS7-F1
#
_cell.length_a   1.000
_cell.length_b   1.000
_cell.length_c   1.000
_cell.angle_alpha   90.00
_cell.angle_beta   90.00
_cell.angle_gamma   90.00
#
_symmetry.space_group_name_H-M   'P 1'
#
loop_
_entity.id
_entity.type
_entity.pdbx_description
1 polymer ?
#
loop_
_entity_poly.entity_id
_entity_poly.type
_entity_poly.pdbx_seq_one_letter_code
_entity_poly.pdbx_strand_id
1 'polypeptide(L)'
;MFAAARDSGLQLSRGEYAVVTDRQTGLVQYRITLPVRGAYTQVRAFVAAALKAVPALALDELTFERRSISETQVEARIRLTLYLRPAS
;
A
#
# COMPACT_ATOMS: atom_id res chain seq x y z
N MET A 1 7.68 11.68 -10.49
CA MET A 1 6.67 11.19 -9.53
C MET A 1 5.67 12.26 -9.09
N PHE A 2 6.09 13.50 -8.80
CA PHE A 2 5.14 14.63 -8.57
C PHE A 2 4.32 15.05 -9.80
N ALA A 3 4.77 14.73 -11.02
CA ALA A 3 4.03 15.02 -12.25
C ALA A 3 2.80 14.11 -12.46
N ALA A 4 2.85 12.86 -12.01
CA ALA A 4 1.78 11.88 -12.26
C ALA A 4 0.55 12.05 -11.35
N ALA A 5 0.70 12.71 -10.19
CA ALA A 5 -0.38 12.90 -9.22
C ALA A 5 -1.24 14.15 -9.48
N ARG A 6 -0.76 15.08 -10.32
CA ARG A 6 -1.51 16.32 -10.65
C ARG A 6 -2.56 16.12 -11.74
N ASP A 7 -2.44 15.07 -12.56
CA ASP A 7 -3.31 14.86 -13.73
C ASP A 7 -4.64 14.15 -13.41
N SER A 8 -4.82 13.59 -12.21
CA SER A 8 -5.95 12.68 -11.94
C SER A 8 -6.98 13.20 -10.94
N GLY A 9 -6.90 14.47 -10.49
CA GLY A 9 -7.94 15.09 -9.65
C GLY A 9 -8.25 14.39 -8.32
N LEU A 10 -7.37 13.50 -7.85
CA LEU A 10 -7.58 12.71 -6.63
C LEU A 10 -7.13 13.50 -5.39
N GLN A 11 -8.07 13.75 -4.48
CA GLN A 11 -7.78 14.28 -3.15
C GLN A 11 -7.20 13.15 -2.29
N LEU A 12 -5.88 13.12 -2.19
CA LEU A 12 -5.13 12.24 -1.29
C LEU A 12 -5.34 12.69 0.16
N SER A 13 -6.26 12.04 0.87
CA SER A 13 -6.40 12.13 2.32
C SER A 13 -5.21 11.42 2.97
N ARG A 14 -4.13 12.21 3.20
CA ARG A 14 -2.97 11.97 4.08
C ARG A 14 -2.95 10.59 4.74
N GLY A 15 -2.45 9.58 4.03
CA GLY A 15 -1.88 8.38 4.64
C GLY A 15 -0.50 8.74 5.20
N GLU A 16 -0.19 8.32 6.42
CA GLU A 16 1.10 8.61 7.06
C GLU A 16 2.26 8.03 6.22
N TYR A 17 2.95 8.90 5.47
CA TYR A 17 4.19 8.56 4.78
C TYR A 17 5.36 8.66 5.78
N ALA A 18 5.68 7.56 6.45
CA ALA A 18 6.89 7.47 7.25
C ALA A 18 8.05 7.01 6.36
N VAL A 19 8.97 7.93 6.06
CA VAL A 19 10.24 7.60 5.41
C VAL A 19 11.18 7.10 6.49
N VAL A 20 11.51 5.81 6.47
CA VAL A 20 12.55 5.24 7.34
C VAL A 20 13.80 5.10 6.48
N THR A 21 14.75 6.01 6.67
CA THR A 21 16.08 5.84 6.09
C THR A 21 16.85 4.89 6.99
N ASP A 22 17.09 3.67 6.51
CA ASP A 22 17.98 2.75 7.19
C ASP A 22 19.43 3.24 6.98
N ARG A 23 19.98 3.86 8.03
CA ARG A 23 21.36 4.39 8.04
C ARG A 23 22.43 3.29 7.95
N GLN A 24 22.10 2.02 8.12
CA GLN A 24 23.07 0.93 8.01
C GLN A 24 23.19 0.37 6.59
N THR A 25 22.11 0.39 5.80
CA THR A 25 22.09 -0.15 4.42
C THR A 25 22.04 0.93 3.34
N GLY A 26 21.73 2.18 3.71
CA GLY A 26 21.52 3.27 2.76
C GLY A 26 20.21 3.16 1.97
N LEU A 27 19.36 2.17 2.25
CA LEU A 27 18.09 1.98 1.57
C LEU A 27 17.02 2.94 2.13
N VAL A 28 16.20 3.49 1.23
CA VAL A 28 15.05 4.30 1.62
C VAL A 28 13.82 3.38 1.64
N GLN A 29 13.22 3.23 2.82
CA GLN A 29 12.00 2.45 2.99
C GLN A 29 10.80 3.39 3.10
N TYR A 30 9.81 3.19 2.22
CA TYR A 30 8.53 3.88 2.30
C TYR A 30 7.47 2.93 2.80
N ARG A 31 6.98 3.14 4.02
CA ARG A 31 5.86 2.39 4.56
C ARG A 31 4.54 3.06 4.17
N ILE A 32 3.61 2.26 3.66
CA ILE A 32 2.30 2.70 3.15
C ILE A 32 1.23 1.87 3.87
N THR A 33 0.25 2.54 4.49
CA THR A 33 -0.93 1.88 5.04
C THR A 33 -2.17 2.30 4.27
N LEU A 34 -2.89 1.33 3.70
CA LEU A 34 -4.09 1.53 2.88
C LEU A 34 -5.29 0.86 3.55
N PRO A 35 -6.26 1.62 4.09
CA PRO A 35 -7.56 1.09 4.40
C PRO A 35 -8.35 0.92 3.09
N VAL A 36 -8.88 -0.27 2.84
CA VAL A 36 -9.72 -0.58 1.68
C VAL A 36 -11.00 -1.26 2.13
N ARG A 37 -12.10 -1.05 1.41
CA ARG A 37 -13.35 -1.77 1.62
C ARG A 37 -13.80 -2.36 0.29
N GLY A 38 -14.08 -3.65 0.26
CA GLY A 38 -14.32 -4.37 -0.99
C GLY A 38 -14.67 -5.84 -0.76
N ALA A 39 -15.03 -6.56 -1.81
CA ALA A 39 -15.13 -8.01 -1.72
C ALA A 39 -13.73 -8.60 -1.49
N TYR A 40 -13.65 -9.67 -0.70
CA TYR A 40 -12.37 -10.31 -0.36
C TYR A 40 -11.52 -10.67 -1.59
N THR A 41 -12.16 -11.15 -2.66
CA THR A 41 -11.51 -11.50 -3.93
C THR A 41 -10.90 -10.28 -4.62
N GLN A 42 -11.57 -9.13 -4.56
CA GLN A 42 -11.08 -7.87 -5.14
C GLN A 42 -9.84 -7.37 -4.40
N VAL A 43 -9.85 -7.42 -3.06
CA VAL A 43 -8.70 -7.01 -2.24
C VAL A 43 -7.49 -7.91 -2.52
N ARG A 44 -7.69 -9.23 -2.60
CA ARG A 44 -6.61 -10.16 -2.98
C ARG A 44 -6.05 -9.90 -4.37
N ALA A 45 -6.91 -9.66 -5.35
CA ALA A 45 -6.49 -9.38 -6.72
C ALA A 45 -5.67 -8.09 -6.79
N PHE A 46 -6.09 -7.05 -6.07
CA PHE A 46 -5.36 -5.78 -5.97
C PHE A 46 -3.95 -5.97 -5.39
N VAL A 47 -3.82 -6.65 -4.26
CA VAL A 47 -2.51 -6.90 -3.63
C VAL A 47 -1.59 -7.70 -4.56
N ALA A 48 -2.11 -8.76 -5.19
CA ALA A 48 -1.33 -9.56 -6.14
C ALA A 48 -0.87 -8.73 -7.35
N ALA A 49 -1.74 -7.88 -7.90
CA ALA A 49 -1.40 -6.99 -9.01
C ALA A 49 -0.35 -5.94 -8.59
N ALA A 50 -0.46 -5.37 -7.39
CA ALA A 50 0.48 -4.38 -6.87
C ALA A 50 1.88 -4.97 -6.69
N LEU A 51 1.98 -6.15 -6.07
CA LEU A 51 3.26 -6.86 -5.89
C LEU A 51 3.87 -7.28 -7.23
N LYS A 52 3.05 -7.65 -8.22
CA LYS A 52 3.53 -7.98 -9.57
C LYS A 52 4.03 -6.75 -10.34
N ALA A 53 3.35 -5.62 -10.20
CA ALA A 53 3.69 -4.38 -10.90
C ALA A 53 4.95 -3.71 -10.33
N VAL A 54 5.21 -3.88 -9.04
CA VAL A 54 6.33 -3.24 -8.35
C VAL A 54 7.14 -4.30 -7.59
N PRO A 55 8.20 -4.87 -8.20
CA PRO A 55 9.01 -5.92 -7.57
C PRO A 55 9.70 -5.50 -6.26
N ALA A 56 9.90 -4.20 -6.07
CA ALA A 56 10.50 -3.63 -4.87
C ALA A 56 9.47 -3.39 -3.73
N LEU A 57 8.20 -3.74 -3.95
CA LEU A 57 7.13 -3.62 -2.97
C LEU A 57 6.99 -4.91 -2.18
N ALA A 58 7.01 -4.82 -0.86
CA ALA A 58 6.68 -5.92 0.04
C ALA A 58 5.33 -5.69 0.71
N LEU A 59 4.61 -6.79 0.95
CA LEU A 59 3.43 -6.82 1.80
C LEU A 59 3.86 -7.17 3.22
N ASP A 60 3.68 -6.22 4.14
CA ASP A 60 4.04 -6.39 5.55
C ASP A 60 2.87 -6.98 6.35
N GLU A 61 1.66 -6.47 6.13
CA GLU A 61 0.46 -6.87 6.85
C GLU A 61 -0.76 -6.77 5.94
N LEU A 62 -1.66 -7.75 6.02
CA LEU A 62 -2.98 -7.70 5.39
C LEU A 62 -4.02 -8.21 6.39
N THR A 63 -4.76 -7.29 6.99
CA THR A 63 -5.80 -7.60 7.96
C THR A 63 -7.17 -7.44 7.30
N PHE A 64 -8.09 -8.35 7.60
CA PHE A 64 -9.48 -8.27 7.15
C PHE A 64 -10.42 -8.25 8.35
N GLU A 65 -11.45 -7.41 8.27
CA GLU A 65 -12.52 -7.30 9.24
C GLU A 65 -13.86 -7.40 8.50
N ARG A 66 -14.75 -8.25 9.01
CA ARG A 66 -16.11 -8.38 8.50
C ARG A 66 -17.06 -7.95 9.61
N ARG A 67 -17.91 -6.95 9.34
CA ARG A 67 -18.83 -6.40 10.34
C ARG A 67 -19.98 -7.35 10.69
N SER A 68 -20.38 -8.22 9.75
CA SER A 68 -21.44 -9.21 9.94
C SER A 68 -21.28 -10.39 8.98
N ILE A 69 -21.73 -11.58 9.36
CA ILE A 69 -21.75 -12.78 8.51
C ILE A 69 -22.54 -12.54 7.21
N SER A 70 -23.56 -11.66 7.28
CA SER A 70 -24.38 -11.25 6.14
C SER A 70 -23.72 -10.23 5.21
N GLU A 71 -22.58 -9.63 5.58
CA GLU A 71 -21.86 -8.70 4.71
C GLU A 71 -20.95 -9.44 3.73
N THR A 72 -21.15 -9.17 2.44
CA THR A 72 -20.31 -9.67 1.33
C THR A 72 -19.03 -8.86 1.14
N GLN A 73 -18.97 -7.67 1.75
CA GLN A 73 -17.86 -6.74 1.71
C GLN A 73 -17.04 -6.88 3.00
N VAL A 74 -15.73 -6.76 2.89
CA VAL A 74 -14.79 -6.73 4.02
C VAL A 74 -14.12 -5.36 4.08
N GLU A 75 -13.85 -4.90 5.28
CA GLU A 75 -12.87 -3.84 5.51
C GLU A 75 -11.50 -4.51 5.62
N ALA A 76 -10.49 -3.97 4.96
CA ALA A 76 -9.14 -4.49 5.03
C ALA A 76 -8.15 -3.37 5.26
N ARG A 77 -7.10 -3.68 6.03
CA ARG A 77 -5.95 -2.80 6.23
C ARG A 77 -4.73 -3.48 5.61
N ILE A 78 -4.13 -2.82 4.64
CA ILE A 78 -2.95 -3.29 3.93
C ILE A 78 -1.77 -2.43 4.38
N ARG A 79 -0.69 -3.05 4.84
CA ARG A 79 0.59 -2.38 5.07
C ARG A 79 1.62 -2.90 4.09
N LEU A 80 2.27 -1.99 3.40
CA LEU A 80 3.27 -2.27 2.38
C LEU A 80 4.53 -1.48 2.68
N THR A 81 5.69 -2.05 2.35
CA THR A 81 6.97 -1.34 2.36
C THR A 81 7.56 -1.36 0.97
N LEU A 82 7.87 -0.18 0.43
CA LEU A 82 8.60 -0.03 -0.83
C LEU A 82 10.08 0.22 -0.53
N TYR A 83 10.94 -0.64 -1.07
CA TYR A 83 12.39 -0.52 -0.95
C TYR A 83 12.97 0.24 -2.13
N LEU A 84 13.58 1.39 -1.90
CA LEU A 84 14.24 2.17 -2.93
C LEU A 84 15.74 2.22 -2.66
N ARG A 85 16.52 1.99 -3.73
CA ARG A 85 17.96 2.30 -3.72
C ARG A 85 18.12 3.80 -3.96
N PRO A 86 19.02 4.49 -3.22
CA PRO A 86 19.38 5.86 -3.55
C PRO A 86 19.85 5.92 -5.00
N ALA A 87 19.41 6.93 -5.74
CA ALA A 87 20.02 7.25 -7.01
C ALA A 87 21.45 7.73 -6.73
N SER A 88 22.43 6.99 -7.25
CA SER A 88 23.85 7.32 -7.20
C SER A 88 24.15 8.62 -7.93
#